data_AF-A0A7Y6EVB8-F1
#
_entry.id   AF-A0A7Y6EVB8-F1
#
_cell.length_a   1.000
_cell.length_b   1.000
_cell.length_c   1.000
_cell.angle_alpha   90.00
_cell.angle_beta   90.00
_cell.angle_gamma   90.00
#
_symmetry.space_group_name_H-M   'P 1'
#
loop_
_entity.id
_entity.type
_entity.pdbx_description
1 polymer ?
#
loop_
_entity_poly.entity_id
_entity_poly.type
_entity_poly.pdbx_seq_one_letter_code
_entity_poly.pdbx_strand_id
1 'polypeptide(L)'
;MKKRSWVLSIIMSFVLLGGVFAPAGSYAAAAEDTTTTYSEDNYTEVDTSEQEPIPSADEEDFLDYMFALEKTTVYEKKALDSIGSTYVTSANRKSIFLKLNNTAVPNYTKYVSMLKQIKPENAELKKIHAKLVKGSYAQLEGYLLFKKSVSKTKVNSALLKQGNAKIDTGIKILEQYKKEIQAYSKELGYDF
;
A
#
# COMPACT_ATOMS: atom_id res chain seq x y z
N MET A 1 13.32 22.03 15.32
CA MET A 1 14.36 21.31 14.55
C MET A 1 13.66 20.36 13.61
N LYS A 2 13.78 20.53 12.30
CA LYS A 2 13.31 19.53 11.31
C LYS A 2 14.42 18.49 11.15
N LYS A 3 14.21 17.25 11.61
CA LYS A 3 15.16 16.15 11.39
C LYS A 3 15.16 15.80 9.89
N ARG A 4 16.35 15.53 9.32
CA ARG A 4 16.56 15.42 7.86
C ARG A 4 15.98 14.12 7.29
N SER A 5 15.32 14.27 6.14
CA SER A 5 14.43 13.32 5.44
C SER A 5 15.12 12.18 4.66
N TRP A 6 16.46 12.06 4.73
CA TRP A 6 17.21 11.32 3.72
C TRP A 6 17.06 9.79 3.76
N VAL A 7 16.94 9.18 4.95
CA VAL A 7 16.74 7.71 5.07
C VAL A 7 15.32 7.29 4.67
N LEU A 8 14.33 8.18 4.79
CA LEU A 8 12.92 7.86 4.54
C LEU A 8 12.46 8.05 3.09
N SER A 9 13.22 8.81 2.28
CA SER A 9 12.90 9.02 0.87
C SER A 9 12.95 7.73 0.03
N ILE A 10 13.68 6.71 0.49
CA ILE A 10 13.81 5.43 -0.23
C ILE A 10 12.70 4.44 0.16
N ILE A 11 12.22 4.45 1.41
CA ILE A 11 11.29 3.43 1.94
C ILE A 11 9.83 3.69 1.52
N MET A 12 9.44 4.95 1.31
CA MET A 12 8.02 5.31 1.11
C MET A 12 7.55 5.51 -0.33
N SER A 13 8.40 5.27 -1.34
CA SER A 13 7.99 5.43 -2.75
C SER A 13 6.95 4.40 -3.23
N PHE A 14 6.58 3.39 -2.43
CA PHE A 14 5.70 2.30 -2.90
C PHE A 14 4.30 2.22 -2.27
N VAL A 15 3.95 3.06 -1.27
CA VAL A 15 2.63 2.97 -0.59
C VAL A 15 1.55 3.88 -1.23
N LEU A 16 1.88 4.68 -2.23
CA LEU A 16 0.94 5.60 -2.90
C LEU A 16 0.27 5.03 -4.18
N LEU A 17 0.01 3.73 -4.27
CA LEU A 17 -0.88 3.19 -5.33
C LEU A 17 -2.36 3.23 -4.90
N GLY A 18 -2.81 4.40 -4.47
CA GLY A 18 -4.21 4.81 -4.51
C GLY A 18 -4.48 5.57 -5.81
N GLY A 19 -4.23 4.92 -6.96
CA GLY A 19 -4.47 5.50 -8.27
C GLY A 19 -5.97 5.65 -8.53
N VAL A 20 -6.47 6.89 -8.46
CA VAL A 20 -7.76 7.29 -9.02
C VAL A 20 -7.74 6.97 -10.51
N PHE A 21 -8.58 6.01 -10.94
CA PHE A 21 -8.89 5.83 -12.36
C PHE A 21 -9.67 7.04 -12.86
N ALA A 22 -8.97 8.02 -13.42
CA ALA A 22 -9.56 9.02 -14.31
C ALA A 22 -9.40 8.54 -15.77
N PRO A 23 -10.40 8.78 -16.66
CA PRO A 23 -10.33 8.34 -18.05
C PRO A 23 -9.24 9.10 -18.81
N ALA A 24 -8.58 8.38 -19.72
CA ALA A 24 -7.50 8.88 -20.57
C ALA A 24 -7.90 10.16 -21.34
N GLY A 25 -7.24 11.26 -21.01
CA GLY A 25 -7.15 12.46 -21.82
C GLY A 25 -5.72 12.59 -22.34
N SER A 26 -5.57 12.55 -23.65
CA SER A 26 -4.32 12.58 -24.40
C SER A 26 -3.42 13.76 -24.05
N TYR A 27 -2.13 13.50 -23.79
CA TYR A 27 -1.07 14.48 -24.01
C TYR A 27 0.07 13.80 -24.76
N ALA A 28 0.40 14.43 -25.89
CA ALA A 28 1.37 13.98 -26.87
C ALA A 28 2.80 14.06 -26.32
N ALA A 29 3.63 13.16 -26.86
CA ALA A 29 5.06 13.14 -26.66
C ALA A 29 5.73 14.41 -27.22
N ALA A 30 6.70 14.93 -26.49
CA ALA A 30 7.82 15.69 -27.05
C ALA A 30 9.06 15.26 -26.29
N ALA A 31 9.95 14.56 -27.00
CA ALA A 31 11.30 14.30 -26.55
C ALA A 31 12.15 15.52 -26.91
N GLU A 32 12.88 16.08 -25.95
CA GLU A 32 14.08 16.84 -26.28
C GLU A 32 15.24 16.29 -25.44
N ASP A 33 16.20 15.77 -26.19
CA ASP A 33 17.56 15.47 -25.81
C ASP A 33 18.25 16.76 -25.37
N THR A 34 18.83 16.77 -24.18
CA THR A 34 19.88 17.72 -23.86
C THR A 34 20.87 17.05 -22.92
N THR A 35 21.93 16.55 -23.53
CA THR A 35 23.18 16.20 -22.87
C THR A 35 23.74 17.46 -22.19
N THR A 36 23.77 17.50 -20.85
CA THR A 36 24.48 18.55 -20.10
C THR A 36 25.55 17.93 -19.21
N THR A 37 26.77 18.16 -19.67
CA THR A 37 28.10 18.13 -19.04
C THR A 37 28.09 18.14 -17.50
N TYR A 38 28.73 17.12 -16.92
CA TYR A 38 29.13 17.09 -15.51
C TYR A 38 30.21 18.15 -15.27
N SER A 39 29.84 19.23 -14.59
CA SER A 39 30.79 20.10 -13.91
C SER A 39 31.03 19.55 -12.50
N GLU A 40 32.24 19.03 -12.28
CA GLU A 40 32.85 18.96 -10.95
C GLU A 40 32.88 20.38 -10.38
N ASP A 41 32.35 20.57 -9.17
CA ASP A 41 33.00 21.36 -8.12
C ASP A 41 32.16 21.49 -6.84
N ASN A 42 32.90 21.46 -5.72
CA ASN A 42 32.55 21.74 -4.32
C ASN A 42 31.88 20.61 -3.53
N TYR A 43 32.69 19.62 -3.18
CA TYR A 43 32.52 18.88 -1.93
C TYR A 43 32.79 19.86 -0.79
N THR A 44 31.74 20.40 -0.18
CA THR A 44 31.83 20.83 1.21
C THR A 44 32.04 19.57 2.03
N GLU A 45 33.19 19.48 2.72
CA GLU A 45 33.36 18.52 3.81
C GLU A 45 32.22 18.76 4.80
N VAL A 46 31.22 17.88 4.76
CA VAL A 46 30.18 17.82 5.78
C VAL A 46 30.86 17.25 7.01
N ASP A 47 31.00 18.08 8.03
CA ASP A 47 31.42 17.68 9.36
C ASP A 47 30.57 16.49 9.83
N THR A 48 31.14 15.29 9.78
CA THR A 48 30.51 14.03 10.20
C THR A 48 30.59 13.81 11.71
N SER A 49 30.92 14.83 12.51
CA SER A 49 31.00 14.70 13.98
C SER A 49 29.66 14.84 14.70
N GLU A 50 28.58 15.23 14.02
CA GLU A 50 27.24 15.17 14.61
C GLU A 50 26.77 13.72 14.67
N GLN A 51 26.95 13.12 15.84
CA GLN A 51 26.43 11.80 16.16
C GLN A 51 24.91 11.80 15.97
N GLU A 52 24.44 11.01 15.00
CA GLU A 52 23.01 10.78 14.74
C GLU A 52 22.31 10.53 16.09
N PRO A 53 21.27 11.32 16.43
CA PRO A 53 20.59 11.16 17.71
C PRO A 53 20.04 9.74 17.79
N ILE A 54 20.42 9.01 18.85
CA ILE A 54 19.96 7.65 19.09
C ILE A 54 18.42 7.67 19.09
N PRO A 55 17.75 6.86 18.25
CA PRO A 55 16.31 6.76 18.24
C PRO A 55 15.78 6.39 19.63
N SER A 56 14.69 7.03 20.04
CA SER A 56 13.89 6.53 21.15
C SER A 56 13.33 5.14 20.82
N ALA A 57 12.94 4.38 21.84
CA ALA A 57 12.33 3.07 21.64
C ALA A 57 11.07 3.12 20.75
N ASP A 58 10.30 4.21 20.84
CA ASP A 58 9.12 4.42 19.99
C ASP A 58 9.50 4.76 18.53
N GLU A 59 10.58 5.52 18.31
CA GLU A 59 11.12 5.76 16.96
C GLU A 59 11.66 4.45 16.35
N GLU A 60 12.37 3.64 17.12
CA GLU A 60 12.90 2.33 16.67
C GLU A 60 11.77 1.36 16.31
N ASP A 61 10.77 1.19 17.19
CA ASP A 61 9.60 0.33 16.92
C ASP A 61 8.82 0.79 15.68
N PHE A 62 8.68 2.11 15.47
CA PHE A 62 8.05 2.65 14.27
C PHE A 62 8.85 2.35 13.00
N LEU A 63 10.18 2.49 13.01
CA LEU A 63 11.02 2.20 11.85
C LEU A 63 11.01 0.71 11.51
N ASP A 64 11.11 -0.16 12.51
CA ASP A 64 11.01 -1.61 12.35
C ASP A 64 9.63 -2.03 11.81
N TYR A 65 8.57 -1.39 12.30
CA TYR A 65 7.22 -1.57 11.79
C TYR A 65 7.13 -1.21 10.30
N MET A 66 7.66 -0.05 9.90
CA MET A 66 7.63 0.40 8.50
C MET A 66 8.43 -0.53 7.58
N PHE A 67 9.60 -0.99 8.02
CA PHE A 67 10.42 -1.96 7.28
C PHE A 67 9.72 -3.33 7.17
N ALA A 68 9.03 -3.77 8.21
CA ALA A 68 8.23 -4.99 8.17
C ALA A 68 7.06 -4.86 7.18
N LEU A 69 6.39 -3.71 7.14
CA LEU A 69 5.32 -3.42 6.18
C LEU A 69 5.81 -3.45 4.73
N GLU A 70 6.95 -2.84 4.44
CA GLU A 70 7.52 -2.77 3.09
C GLU A 70 7.62 -4.16 2.45
N LYS A 71 8.11 -5.15 3.22
CA LYS A 71 8.24 -6.56 2.80
C LYS A 71 6.91 -7.20 2.41
N THR A 72 5.78 -6.67 2.88
CA THR A 72 4.43 -7.18 2.57
C THR A 72 3.86 -6.59 1.28
N THR A 73 4.25 -5.36 0.92
CA THR A 73 3.61 -4.55 -0.15
C THR A 73 3.70 -5.21 -1.52
N VAL A 74 4.74 -6.00 -1.78
CA VAL A 74 4.92 -6.75 -3.03
C VAL A 74 3.74 -7.68 -3.33
N TYR A 75 3.11 -8.26 -2.30
CA TYR A 75 1.96 -9.16 -2.47
C TYR A 75 0.66 -8.40 -2.65
N GLU A 76 0.48 -7.29 -1.93
CA GLU A 76 -0.66 -6.39 -2.15
C GLU A 76 -0.64 -5.84 -3.57
N LYS A 77 0.49 -5.28 -4.02
CA LYS A 77 0.67 -4.76 -5.37
C LYS A 77 0.36 -5.81 -6.43
N LYS A 78 0.93 -7.01 -6.32
CA LYS A 78 0.64 -8.13 -7.24
C LYS A 78 -0.85 -8.45 -7.31
N ALA A 79 -1.56 -8.40 -6.18
CA ALA A 79 -2.99 -8.65 -6.18
C ALA A 79 -3.78 -7.53 -6.87
N LEU A 80 -3.51 -6.28 -6.51
CA LEU A 80 -4.20 -5.10 -7.06
C LEU A 80 -3.98 -4.95 -8.57
N ASP A 81 -2.72 -5.05 -9.02
CA ASP A 81 -2.34 -4.94 -10.43
C ASP A 81 -3.01 -6.04 -11.29
N SER A 82 -3.29 -7.22 -10.71
CA SER A 82 -3.89 -8.33 -11.45
C SER A 82 -5.37 -8.15 -11.78
N ILE A 83 -6.13 -7.47 -10.91
CA ILE A 83 -7.59 -7.30 -11.07
C ILE A 83 -7.85 -6.26 -12.17
N GLY A 84 -7.17 -5.11 -12.12
CA GLY A 84 -7.46 -3.98 -13.00
C GLY A 84 -8.87 -3.45 -12.76
N SER A 85 -9.74 -3.49 -13.77
CA SER A 85 -11.16 -3.10 -13.62
C SER A 85 -11.95 -4.14 -12.82
N THR A 86 -12.71 -3.67 -11.82
CA THR A 86 -13.66 -4.46 -11.03
C THR A 86 -15.03 -4.60 -11.71
N TYR A 87 -15.22 -4.04 -12.92
CA TYR A 87 -16.48 -4.13 -13.65
C TYR A 87 -16.68 -5.53 -14.26
N VAL A 88 -17.63 -6.29 -13.70
CA VAL A 88 -17.92 -7.67 -14.11
C VAL A 88 -19.08 -7.71 -15.10
N THR A 89 -18.84 -8.30 -16.26
CA THR A 89 -19.86 -8.61 -17.29
C THR A 89 -19.82 -10.09 -17.63
N SER A 90 -20.85 -10.60 -18.31
CA SER A 90 -20.83 -11.97 -18.83
C SER A 90 -19.63 -12.25 -19.75
N ALA A 91 -19.19 -11.24 -20.53
CA ALA A 91 -18.09 -11.36 -21.48
C ALA A 91 -16.72 -11.51 -20.78
N ASN A 92 -16.48 -10.76 -19.71
CA ASN A 92 -15.19 -10.79 -19.00
C ASN A 92 -15.17 -11.73 -17.77
N ARG A 93 -16.32 -12.31 -17.39
CA ARG A 93 -16.52 -13.18 -16.22
C ARG A 93 -15.43 -14.25 -16.05
N LYS A 94 -15.12 -14.99 -17.11
CA LYS A 94 -14.10 -16.06 -17.07
C LYS A 94 -12.70 -15.50 -16.84
N SER A 95 -12.35 -14.40 -17.49
CA SER A 95 -11.05 -13.73 -17.32
C SER A 95 -10.89 -13.21 -15.88
N ILE A 96 -11.92 -12.55 -15.34
CA ILE A 96 -11.93 -12.08 -13.94
C ILE A 96 -11.81 -13.24 -12.96
N PHE A 97 -12.50 -14.36 -13.18
CA PHE A 97 -12.36 -15.54 -12.34
C PHE A 97 -10.92 -16.04 -12.30
N LEU A 98 -10.25 -16.15 -13.45
CA LEU A 98 -8.86 -16.61 -13.53
C LEU A 98 -7.90 -15.65 -12.82
N LYS A 99 -8.07 -14.34 -13.01
CA LYS A 99 -7.28 -13.31 -12.31
C LYS A 99 -7.42 -13.41 -10.78
N LEU A 100 -8.67 -13.49 -10.30
CA LEU A 100 -8.96 -13.63 -8.87
C LEU A 100 -8.42 -14.94 -8.31
N ASN A 101 -8.64 -16.06 -9.01
CA ASN A 101 -8.30 -17.39 -8.53
C ASN A 101 -6.79 -17.64 -8.50
N ASN A 102 -6.08 -17.22 -9.54
CA ASN A 102 -4.68 -17.58 -9.73
C ASN A 102 -3.72 -16.53 -9.19
N THR A 103 -4.13 -15.25 -9.14
CA THR A 103 -3.24 -14.15 -8.78
C THR A 103 -3.74 -13.36 -7.59
N ALA A 104 -4.93 -12.75 -7.68
CA ALA A 104 -5.34 -11.75 -6.68
C ALA A 104 -5.57 -12.37 -5.30
N VAL A 105 -6.42 -13.40 -5.20
CA VAL A 105 -6.75 -14.01 -3.90
C VAL A 105 -5.52 -14.63 -3.23
N PRO A 106 -4.67 -15.44 -3.91
CA PRO A 106 -3.48 -16.00 -3.27
C PRO A 106 -2.49 -14.94 -2.75
N ASN A 107 -2.18 -13.92 -3.55
CA ASN A 107 -1.25 -12.87 -3.14
C ASN A 107 -1.84 -12.01 -2.01
N TYR A 108 -3.10 -11.61 -2.12
CA TYR A 108 -3.74 -10.80 -1.08
C TYR A 108 -3.94 -11.58 0.22
N THR A 109 -4.18 -12.89 0.15
CA THR A 109 -4.18 -13.78 1.33
C THR A 109 -2.81 -13.79 2.01
N LYS A 110 -1.73 -13.89 1.22
CA LYS A 110 -0.37 -13.85 1.76
C LYS A 110 -0.05 -12.51 2.41
N TYR A 111 -0.43 -11.39 1.77
CA TYR A 111 -0.33 -10.06 2.34
C TYR A 111 -1.00 -9.96 3.72
N VAL A 112 -2.28 -10.31 3.83
CA VAL A 112 -3.02 -10.26 5.10
C VAL A 112 -2.41 -11.20 6.15
N SER A 113 -1.90 -12.36 5.74
CA SER A 113 -1.19 -13.27 6.65
C SER A 113 0.11 -12.67 7.18
N MET A 114 0.88 -11.99 6.34
CA MET A 114 2.12 -11.31 6.76
C MET A 114 1.83 -10.12 7.67
N LEU A 115 0.80 -9.31 7.36
CA LEU A 115 0.36 -8.24 8.25
C LEU A 115 0.07 -8.76 9.66
N LYS A 116 -0.65 -9.89 9.79
CA LYS A 116 -0.95 -10.49 11.11
C LYS A 116 0.28 -10.93 11.90
N GLN A 117 1.42 -11.13 11.26
CA GLN A 117 2.69 -11.51 11.90
C GLN A 117 3.47 -10.30 12.41
N ILE A 118 3.16 -9.08 11.93
CA ILE A 118 3.77 -7.86 12.42
C ILE A 118 3.23 -7.57 13.82
N LYS A 119 4.13 -7.32 14.76
CA LYS A 119 3.84 -7.07 16.18
C LYS A 119 4.61 -5.84 16.63
N PRO A 120 4.06 -4.63 16.40
CA PRO A 120 4.63 -3.44 17.02
C PRO A 120 4.65 -3.60 18.53
N GLU A 121 5.57 -2.98 19.23
CA GLU A 121 5.69 -3.00 20.69
C GLU A 121 4.86 -1.89 21.34
N ASN A 122 4.86 -0.70 20.74
CA ASN A 122 4.15 0.48 21.22
C ASN A 122 2.63 0.26 21.23
N ALA A 123 1.97 0.64 22.32
CA ALA A 123 0.55 0.39 22.55
C ALA A 123 -0.37 1.14 21.58
N GLU A 124 0.03 2.33 21.13
CA GLU A 124 -0.69 3.10 20.12
C GLU A 124 -0.48 2.51 18.73
N LEU A 125 0.77 2.22 18.36
CA LEU A 125 1.09 1.62 17.07
C LEU A 125 0.40 0.24 16.89
N LYS A 126 0.28 -0.56 17.96
CA LYS A 126 -0.54 -1.79 17.97
C LYS A 126 -2.00 -1.53 17.59
N LYS A 127 -2.63 -0.46 18.12
CA LYS A 127 -4.03 -0.11 17.81
C LYS A 127 -4.18 0.37 16.37
N ILE A 128 -3.20 1.12 15.86
CA ILE A 128 -3.16 1.58 14.47
C ILE A 128 -3.01 0.38 13.53
N HIS A 129 -2.05 -0.51 13.80
CA HIS A 129 -1.83 -1.72 13.02
C HIS A 129 -3.03 -2.68 13.00
N ALA A 130 -3.76 -2.80 14.11
CA ALA A 130 -4.98 -3.59 14.16
C ALA A 130 -6.04 -3.11 13.14
N LYS A 131 -6.09 -1.80 12.84
CA LYS A 131 -6.97 -1.26 11.79
C LYS A 131 -6.49 -1.67 10.40
N LEU A 132 -5.19 -1.61 10.12
CA LEU A 132 -4.63 -2.11 8.86
C LEU A 132 -5.03 -3.57 8.63
N VAL A 133 -4.76 -4.45 9.59
CA VAL A 133 -5.14 -5.88 9.49
C VAL A 133 -6.64 -6.07 9.26
N LYS A 134 -7.48 -5.34 10.00
CA LYS A 134 -8.95 -5.45 9.88
C LYS A 134 -9.45 -4.95 8.52
N GLY A 135 -8.93 -3.83 8.05
CA GLY A 135 -9.29 -3.22 6.76
C GLY A 135 -8.88 -4.12 5.60
N SER A 136 -7.64 -4.59 5.60
CA SER A 136 -7.14 -5.53 4.58
C SER A 136 -7.92 -6.86 4.64
N TYR A 137 -8.22 -7.40 5.82
CA TYR A 137 -9.03 -8.62 5.91
C TYR A 137 -10.44 -8.44 5.31
N ALA A 138 -11.09 -7.28 5.51
CA ALA A 138 -12.37 -6.98 4.86
C ALA A 138 -12.24 -6.91 3.33
N GLN A 139 -11.16 -6.34 2.80
CA GLN A 139 -10.90 -6.36 1.36
C GLN A 139 -10.71 -7.79 0.82
N LEU A 140 -10.00 -8.66 1.56
CA LEU A 140 -9.84 -10.08 1.22
C LEU A 140 -11.20 -10.81 1.15
N GLU A 141 -12.09 -10.57 2.12
CA GLU A 141 -13.45 -11.12 2.08
C GLU A 141 -14.20 -10.66 0.83
N GLY A 142 -14.01 -9.40 0.41
CA GLY A 142 -14.54 -8.86 -0.84
C GLY A 142 -14.05 -9.63 -2.07
N TYR A 143 -12.75 -9.88 -2.18
CA TYR A 143 -12.17 -10.66 -3.28
C TYR A 143 -12.65 -12.11 -3.31
N LEU A 144 -12.84 -12.74 -2.16
CA LEU A 144 -13.41 -14.09 -2.07
C LEU A 144 -14.86 -14.11 -2.57
N LEU A 145 -15.66 -13.10 -2.24
CA LEU A 145 -17.03 -12.95 -2.73
C LEU A 145 -17.08 -12.70 -4.24
N PHE A 146 -16.19 -11.85 -4.77
CA PHE A 146 -16.04 -11.67 -6.21
C PHE A 146 -15.66 -12.97 -6.90
N LYS A 147 -14.66 -13.71 -6.39
CA LYS A 147 -14.26 -15.00 -6.95
C LYS A 147 -15.45 -15.96 -7.01
N LYS A 148 -16.24 -16.03 -5.93
CA LYS A 148 -17.44 -16.86 -5.86
C LYS A 148 -18.50 -16.41 -6.88
N SER A 149 -18.69 -15.10 -7.04
CA SER A 149 -19.71 -14.54 -7.94
C SER A 149 -19.47 -14.83 -9.43
N VAL A 150 -18.21 -14.99 -9.84
CA VAL A 150 -17.81 -15.30 -11.22
C VAL A 150 -17.39 -16.77 -11.44
N SER A 151 -17.53 -17.62 -10.42
CA SER A 151 -17.09 -19.03 -10.49
C SER A 151 -17.97 -19.93 -11.37
N LYS A 152 -19.22 -19.53 -11.63
CA LYS A 152 -20.21 -20.29 -12.41
C LYS A 152 -20.45 -19.64 -13.77
N THR A 153 -21.27 -20.29 -14.60
CA THR A 153 -21.56 -19.83 -15.97
C THR A 153 -22.19 -18.44 -16.03
N LYS A 154 -23.02 -18.10 -15.03
CA LYS A 154 -23.65 -16.79 -14.84
C LYS A 154 -23.04 -16.04 -13.67
N VAL A 155 -22.96 -14.72 -13.78
CA VAL A 155 -22.52 -13.82 -12.71
C VAL A 155 -23.58 -13.77 -11.61
N ASN A 156 -23.18 -13.96 -10.36
CA ASN A 156 -24.06 -13.77 -9.20
C ASN A 156 -23.99 -12.33 -8.68
N SER A 157 -24.97 -11.50 -9.06
CA SER A 157 -25.03 -10.08 -8.69
C SER A 157 -25.18 -9.85 -7.19
N ALA A 158 -25.84 -10.73 -6.44
CA ALA A 158 -25.98 -10.62 -4.99
C ALA A 158 -24.61 -10.77 -4.29
N LEU A 159 -23.79 -11.73 -4.72
CA LEU A 159 -22.43 -11.89 -4.21
C LEU A 159 -21.51 -10.73 -4.62
N LEU A 160 -21.68 -10.17 -5.83
CA LEU A 160 -20.97 -8.94 -6.21
C LEU A 160 -21.31 -7.78 -5.28
N LYS A 161 -22.60 -7.57 -4.99
CA LYS A 161 -23.03 -6.52 -4.07
C LYS A 161 -22.45 -6.70 -2.67
N GLN A 162 -22.45 -7.93 -2.14
CA GLN A 162 -21.81 -8.23 -0.85
C GLN A 162 -20.30 -8.00 -0.89
N GLY A 163 -19.63 -8.39 -1.98
CA GLY A 163 -18.21 -8.16 -2.18
C GLY A 163 -17.86 -6.67 -2.17
N ASN A 164 -18.60 -5.85 -2.91
CA ASN A 164 -18.43 -4.40 -2.92
C ASN A 164 -18.59 -3.80 -1.52
N ALA A 165 -19.63 -4.19 -0.77
CA ALA A 165 -19.83 -3.71 0.59
C ALA A 165 -18.65 -4.04 1.53
N LYS A 166 -18.00 -5.20 1.33
CA LYS A 166 -16.79 -5.59 2.07
C LYS A 166 -15.57 -4.76 1.66
N ILE A 167 -15.39 -4.51 0.35
CA ILE A 167 -14.36 -3.58 -0.15
C ILE A 167 -14.54 -2.18 0.45
N ASP A 168 -15.76 -1.63 0.40
CA ASP A 168 -16.08 -0.30 0.95
C ASP A 168 -15.82 -0.20 2.46
N THR A 169 -16.16 -1.26 3.19
CA THR A 169 -15.86 -1.37 4.63
C THR A 169 -14.36 -1.36 4.87
N GLY A 170 -13.61 -2.13 4.08
CA GLY A 170 -12.15 -2.17 4.15
C GLY A 170 -11.54 -0.80 3.87
N ILE A 171 -11.97 -0.12 2.81
CA ILE A 171 -11.49 1.24 2.44
C ILE A 171 -11.68 2.22 3.60
N LYS A 172 -12.87 2.28 4.20
CA LYS A 172 -13.14 3.19 5.33
C LYS A 172 -12.22 2.93 6.53
N ILE A 173 -11.92 1.67 6.82
CA ILE A 173 -11.00 1.30 7.91
C ILE A 173 -9.55 1.66 7.55
N LEU A 174 -9.13 1.45 6.30
CA LEU A 174 -7.79 1.78 5.83
C LEU A 174 -7.56 3.30 5.76
N GLU A 175 -8.60 4.10 5.48
CA GLU A 175 -8.54 5.55 5.59
C GLU A 175 -8.31 6.01 7.04
N GLN A 176 -8.92 5.33 8.03
CA GLN A 176 -8.65 5.60 9.44
C GLN A 176 -7.21 5.23 9.81
N TYR A 177 -6.76 4.04 9.41
CA TYR A 177 -5.36 3.64 9.56
C TYR A 177 -4.40 4.70 8.97
N LYS A 178 -4.65 5.16 7.74
CA LYS A 178 -3.80 6.16 7.07
C LYS A 178 -3.71 7.46 7.88
N LYS A 179 -4.84 7.96 8.38
CA LYS A 179 -4.87 9.19 9.18
C LYS A 179 -4.12 9.02 10.50
N GLU A 180 -4.30 7.91 11.18
CA GLU A 180 -3.68 7.67 12.48
C GLU A 180 -2.18 7.38 12.36
N ILE A 181 -1.74 6.59 11.38
CA ILE A 181 -0.30 6.35 11.20
C ILE A 181 0.44 7.63 10.80
N GLN A 182 -0.20 8.51 10.01
CA GLN A 182 0.34 9.83 9.68
C GLN A 182 0.40 10.77 10.90
N ALA A 183 -0.55 10.66 11.83
CA ALA A 183 -0.52 11.44 13.07
C ALA A 183 0.60 10.95 13.99
N TYR A 184 0.64 9.63 14.26
CA TYR A 184 1.65 8.98 15.09
C TYR A 184 3.06 9.26 14.57
N SER A 185 3.26 9.20 13.25
CA SER A 185 4.57 9.48 12.69
C SER A 185 5.02 10.93 12.85
N LYS A 186 4.09 11.89 12.79
CA LYS A 186 4.37 13.31 13.04
C LYS A 186 4.74 13.58 14.49
N GLU A 187 4.11 12.88 15.44
CA GLU A 187 4.48 12.96 16.86
C GLU A 187 5.92 12.50 17.09
N LEU A 188 6.39 11.50 16.33
CA LEU A 188 7.79 11.05 16.31
C LEU A 188 8.72 11.96 15.49
N GLY A 189 8.22 13.06 14.90
CA GLY A 189 9.02 14.00 14.12
C GLY A 189 9.25 13.63 12.66
N TYR A 190 8.48 12.67 12.12
CA TYR A 190 8.50 12.28 10.71
C TYR A 190 7.36 12.95 9.91
N ASP A 191 7.71 13.61 8.81
CA ASP A 191 6.75 14.16 7.84
C ASP A 191 6.71 13.27 6.58
N PHE A 192 5.49 13.02 6.07
CA PHE A 192 5.19 12.26 4.84
C PHE A 192 4.23 13.04 3.94
#